data_AF-A0A3R5X478-F1
#
_entry.id   AF-A0A3R5X478-F1
#
_cell.length_a   1.000
_cell.length_b   1.000
_cell.length_c   1.000
_cell.angle_alpha   90.00
_cell.angle_beta   90.00
_cell.angle_gamma   90.00
#
_symmetry.space_group_name_H-M   'P 1'
#
loop_
_entity.id
_entity.type
_entity.pdbx_description
1 polymer ?
#
loop_
_entity_poly.entity_id
_entity_poly.type
_entity_poly.pdbx_seq_one_letter_code
_entity_poly.pdbx_strand_id
1 'polypeptide(L)'
;MNQTIKDGNAQGNPLGFAPIPGLIRKFAIPSIIGMLVMAVYNITDQIFIGHVVGMYCTYSFTVNGYRTLLDVLSFIQNSDNIAKIPKDLPVFLIAGEEDPVGNYGKAVKHVYEIYKKAGIKDISIKLYKNDRHELINETDKEDVYDDIRHWLICHL
;
A
#
# COMPACT_ATOMS: atom_id res chain seq x y z
N MET A 1 47.87 -29.97 -23.04
CA MET A 1 47.29 -28.82 -22.32
C MET A 1 46.43 -28.07 -23.34
N ASN A 2 45.14 -28.41 -23.43
CA ASN A 2 44.14 -27.64 -24.17
C ASN A 2 42.79 -27.93 -23.53
N GLN A 3 42.31 -26.96 -22.75
CA GLN A 3 41.00 -26.98 -22.12
C GLN A 3 39.94 -26.71 -23.19
N THR A 4 39.04 -27.66 -23.40
CA THR A 4 37.84 -27.47 -24.21
C THR A 4 36.86 -26.64 -23.39
N ILE A 5 36.62 -25.39 -23.81
CA ILE A 5 35.51 -24.57 -23.33
C ILE A 5 34.22 -25.35 -23.64
N LYS A 6 33.52 -25.81 -22.59
CA LYS A 6 32.15 -26.30 -22.72
C LYS A 6 31.26 -25.07 -22.80
N ASP A 7 30.90 -24.66 -24.01
CA ASP A 7 29.87 -23.66 -24.23
C ASP A 7 28.55 -24.17 -23.64
N GLY A 8 28.18 -23.57 -22.51
CA GLY A 8 26.92 -23.79 -21.85
C GLY A 8 25.76 -23.22 -22.66
N ASN A 9 24.73 -24.04 -22.79
CA ASN A 9 23.34 -23.64 -22.96
C ASN A 9 22.96 -22.89 -24.26
N ALA A 10 22.96 -23.60 -25.39
CA ALA A 10 22.27 -23.17 -26.61
C ALA A 10 20.82 -23.71 -26.63
N GLN A 11 19.95 -23.19 -25.76
CA GLN A 11 18.50 -23.31 -25.95
C GLN A 11 18.01 -22.01 -26.59
N GLY A 12 18.18 -21.94 -27.92
CA GLY A 12 17.77 -20.80 -28.73
C GLY A 12 16.29 -20.49 -28.58
N ASN A 13 15.94 -19.20 -28.70
CA ASN A 13 14.56 -18.72 -28.57
C ASN A 13 13.64 -19.49 -29.55
N PRO A 14 12.65 -20.27 -29.07
CA PRO A 14 11.84 -21.15 -29.91
C PRO A 14 10.98 -20.39 -30.93
N LEU A 15 10.83 -19.08 -30.77
CA LEU A 15 10.10 -18.21 -31.70
C LEU A 15 10.67 -18.20 -33.12
N GLY A 16 11.97 -18.50 -33.30
CA GLY A 16 12.64 -18.43 -34.61
C GLY A 16 12.71 -19.76 -35.39
N PHE A 17 12.40 -20.90 -34.76
CA PHE A 17 12.67 -22.23 -35.35
C PHE A 17 11.56 -23.27 -35.12
N ALA A 18 10.66 -23.05 -34.16
CA ALA A 18 9.58 -24.01 -33.88
C ALA A 18 8.39 -23.84 -34.86
N PRO A 19 7.64 -24.92 -35.15
CA PRO A 19 6.49 -24.83 -36.05
C PRO A 19 5.39 -23.94 -35.45
N ILE A 20 4.87 -23.03 -36.28
CA ILE A 20 3.87 -22.01 -35.92
C ILE A 20 2.68 -22.57 -35.11
N PRO A 21 2.08 -23.73 -35.45
CA PRO A 21 0.96 -24.28 -34.68
C PRO A 21 1.32 -24.61 -33.22
N GLY A 22 2.55 -25.06 -32.97
CA GLY A 22 3.04 -25.36 -31.61
C GLY A 22 3.26 -24.10 -30.78
N LEU A 23 3.72 -23.02 -31.41
CA LEU A 23 3.90 -21.70 -30.79
C LEU A 23 2.57 -21.04 -30.45
N ILE A 24 1.58 -21.09 -31.35
CA ILE A 24 0.22 -20.59 -31.11
C ILE A 24 -0.39 -21.29 -29.91
N ARG A 25 -0.30 -22.62 -29.85
CA ARG A 25 -0.84 -23.39 -28.72
C ARG A 25 -0.13 -23.09 -27.40
N LYS A 26 1.18 -22.86 -27.44
CA LYS A 26 2.00 -22.64 -26.24
C LYS A 26 1.89 -21.23 -25.68
N PHE A 27 1.65 -20.22 -26.51
CA PHE A 27 1.71 -18.82 -26.09
C PHE A 27 0.45 -18.02 -26.41
N ALA A 28 -0.11 -18.13 -27.62
CA ALA A 28 -1.27 -17.34 -28.02
C ALA A 28 -2.56 -17.81 -27.34
N ILE A 29 -2.79 -19.13 -27.24
CA ILE A 29 -4.01 -19.67 -26.60
C ILE A 29 -4.10 -19.27 -25.11
N PRO A 30 -3.06 -19.45 -24.28
CA PRO A 30 -3.11 -18.99 -22.88
C PRO A 30 -3.31 -17.48 -22.76
N SER A 31 -2.73 -16.69 -23.67
CA SER A 31 -2.87 -15.23 -23.67
C SER A 31 -4.29 -14.79 -24.02
N ILE A 32 -4.90 -15.41 -25.04
CA ILE A 32 -6.30 -15.14 -25.43
C ILE A 32 -7.25 -15.51 -24.31
N ILE A 33 -7.06 -16.68 -23.67
CA ILE A 33 -7.86 -17.09 -22.52
C ILE A 33 -7.69 -16.10 -21.36
N GLY A 34 -6.45 -15.70 -21.05
CA GLY A 34 -6.17 -14.73 -19.99
C GLY A 34 -6.81 -13.37 -20.26
N MET A 35 -6.73 -12.88 -21.51
CA MET A 35 -7.40 -11.65 -21.93
C MET A 35 -8.92 -11.75 -21.79
N LEU A 36 -9.51 -12.89 -22.13
CA LEU A 36 -10.95 -13.10 -22.02
C LEU A 36 -11.41 -13.13 -20.55
N VAL A 37 -10.66 -13.84 -19.70
CA VAL A 37 -10.94 -13.90 -18.25
C VAL A 37 -10.82 -12.50 -17.63
N MET A 38 -9.78 -11.74 -17.99
CA MET A 38 -9.59 -10.37 -17.52
C MET A 38 -10.73 -9.45 -17.98
N ALA A 39 -11.19 -9.60 -19.23
CA ALA A 39 -12.33 -8.83 -19.75
C ALA A 39 -13.62 -9.14 -18.98
N VAL A 40 -13.89 -10.42 -18.69
CA VAL A 40 -15.06 -10.82 -17.89
C VAL A 40 -14.99 -10.25 -16.49
N TYR A 41 -13.82 -10.32 -15.83
CA TYR A 41 -13.61 -9.72 -14.51
C TYR A 41 -13.92 -8.22 -14.50
N ASN A 42 -13.37 -7.48 -15.47
CA ASN A 42 -13.59 -6.04 -15.57
C ASN A 42 -15.07 -5.68 -15.80
N ILE A 43 -15.79 -6.47 -16.59
CA ILE A 43 -17.23 -6.28 -16.83
C ILE A 43 -18.02 -6.59 -15.56
N THR A 44 -17.74 -7.70 -14.88
CA THR A 44 -18.42 -8.05 -13.63
C THR A 44 -18.16 -7.03 -12.54
N ASP A 45 -16.93 -6.52 -12.46
CA ASP A 45 -16.53 -5.51 -11.48
C ASP A 45 -17.24 -4.18 -11.74
N GLN A 46 -17.27 -3.71 -12.99
CA GLN A 46 -18.00 -2.50 -13.35
C GLN A 46 -19.51 -2.61 -13.10
N ILE A 47 -20.12 -3.76 -13.41
CA ILE A 47 -21.55 -3.98 -13.16
C ILE A 47 -21.84 -4.03 -11.66
N PHE A 48 -21.00 -4.74 -10.88
CA PHE A 48 -21.16 -4.86 -9.44
C PHE A 48 -21.00 -3.51 -8.74
N ILE A 49 -19.95 -2.76 -9.06
CA ILE A 49 -19.72 -1.40 -8.53
C ILE A 49 -20.86 -0.47 -8.95
N GLY A 50 -21.29 -0.52 -10.22
CA GLY A 50 -22.31 0.36 -10.77
C GLY A 50 -23.73 0.11 -10.22
N HIS A 51 -24.11 -1.14 -9.95
CA HIS A 51 -25.47 -1.49 -9.52
C HIS A 51 -25.62 -1.83 -8.04
N VAL A 52 -24.63 -2.44 -7.39
CA VAL A 52 -24.77 -2.98 -6.02
C VAL A 52 -24.30 -1.99 -4.97
N VAL A 53 -23.21 -1.27 -5.24
CA VAL A 53 -22.60 -0.33 -4.28
C VAL A 53 -23.22 1.08 -4.40
N GLY A 54 -23.85 1.38 -5.53
CA GLY A 54 -24.60 2.60 -5.78
C GLY A 54 -23.74 3.77 -6.30
N MET A 55 -24.40 4.74 -6.96
CA MET A 55 -23.79 5.91 -7.61
C MET A 55 -22.94 6.79 -6.67
N TYR A 56 -23.12 6.67 -5.36
CA TYR A 56 -22.37 7.43 -4.36
C TYR A 56 -20.96 6.89 -4.11
N CYS A 57 -20.64 5.66 -4.55
CA CYS A 57 -19.31 5.06 -4.40
C CYS A 57 -18.45 5.15 -5.67
N THR A 58 -18.98 5.70 -6.77
CA THR A 58 -18.24 5.92 -8.03
C THR A 58 -17.65 7.33 -8.10
N TYR A 59 -16.86 7.72 -7.10
CA TYR A 59 -16.09 8.96 -7.17
C TYR A 59 -14.72 8.68 -7.80
N SER A 60 -14.52 9.16 -9.03
CA SER A 60 -13.21 9.11 -9.67
C SER A 60 -12.29 10.12 -9.00
N PHE A 61 -11.24 9.63 -8.36
CA PHE A 61 -10.20 10.50 -7.81
C PHE A 61 -9.58 11.32 -8.95
N THR A 62 -9.67 12.65 -8.85
CA THR A 62 -9.30 13.51 -9.98
C THR A 62 -7.79 13.48 -10.21
N VAL A 63 -7.34 13.78 -11.44
CA VAL A 63 -5.90 13.92 -11.74
C VAL A 63 -5.25 14.97 -10.83
N ASN A 64 -5.97 16.06 -10.53
CA ASN A 64 -5.51 17.04 -9.56
C ASN A 64 -5.44 16.46 -8.14
N GLY A 65 -6.39 15.61 -7.75
CA GLY A 65 -6.36 14.87 -6.49
C GLY A 65 -5.11 14.01 -6.34
N TYR A 66 -4.77 13.21 -7.37
CA TYR A 66 -3.53 12.41 -7.37
C TYR A 66 -2.28 13.30 -7.26
N ARG A 67 -2.25 14.40 -8.01
CA ARG A 67 -1.15 15.38 -7.92
C ARG A 67 -1.01 15.94 -6.51
N THR A 68 -2.10 16.44 -5.93
CA THR A 68 -2.10 16.99 -4.57
C THR A 68 -1.68 15.95 -3.54
N LEU A 69 -2.16 14.71 -3.65
CA LEU A 69 -1.76 13.62 -2.76
C LEU A 69 -0.24 13.41 -2.78
N LEU A 70 0.35 13.30 -3.98
CA LEU A 70 1.80 13.10 -4.13
C LEU A 70 2.60 14.33 -3.65
N ASP A 71 2.13 15.54 -3.94
CA ASP A 71 2.76 16.78 -3.49
C ASP A 71 2.76 16.88 -1.95
N VAL A 72 1.64 16.52 -1.31
CA VAL A 72 1.52 16.48 0.16
C VAL A 72 2.44 15.41 0.75
N LEU A 73 2.49 14.21 0.16
CA LEU A 73 3.41 13.16 0.61
C LEU A 73 4.87 13.61 0.56
N SER A 74 5.28 14.31 -0.50
CA SER A 74 6.61 14.90 -0.61
C SER A 74 6.85 15.99 0.44
N PHE A 75 5.86 16.85 0.68
CA PHE A 75 5.94 17.92 1.67
C PHE A 75 6.10 17.39 3.10
N ILE A 76 5.30 16.41 3.52
CA ILE A 76 5.29 15.90 4.90
C ILE A 76 6.51 15.03 5.24
N GLN A 77 7.14 14.40 4.24
CA GLN A 77 8.34 13.59 4.41
C GLN A 77 9.63 14.42 4.47
N ASN A 78 9.57 15.70 4.07
CA ASN A 78 10.73 16.59 4.08
C ASN A 78 11.15 16.94 5.51
N SER A 79 12.42 16.68 5.84
CA SER A 79 13.01 16.95 7.15
C SER A 79 12.91 18.42 7.59
N ASP A 80 13.00 19.38 6.67
CA ASP A 80 12.91 20.81 6.98
C ASP A 80 11.49 21.19 7.40
N ASN A 81 10.47 20.51 6.88
CA ASN A 81 9.08 20.71 7.28
C ASN A 81 8.78 20.02 8.60
N ILE A 82 9.31 18.81 8.81
CA ILE A 82 9.22 18.12 10.10
C ILE A 82 9.90 18.95 11.21
N ALA A 83 11.03 19.61 10.90
CA ALA A 83 11.71 20.48 11.85
C ALA A 83 10.86 21.68 12.30
N LYS A 84 9.89 22.12 11.49
CA LYS A 84 8.97 23.23 11.81
C LYS A 84 7.82 22.81 12.73
N ILE A 85 7.59 21.52 12.96
CA ILE A 85 6.57 21.06 13.90
C ILE A 85 6.88 21.61 15.30
N PRO A 86 5.92 22.25 15.99
CA PRO A 86 6.13 22.76 17.34
C PRO A 86 6.61 21.65 18.30
N LYS A 87 7.67 21.92 19.06
CA LYS A 87 8.33 20.90 19.89
C LYS A 87 7.56 20.53 21.15
N ASP A 88 6.66 21.41 21.55
CA ASP A 88 5.78 21.25 22.70
C ASP A 88 4.37 20.75 22.30
N LEU A 89 4.14 20.41 21.03
CA LEU A 89 2.87 19.83 20.58
C LEU A 89 2.81 18.35 20.95
N PRO A 90 1.83 17.90 21.77
CA PRO A 90 1.63 16.49 22.05
C PRO A 90 1.19 15.73 20.80
N VAL A 91 1.82 14.58 20.53
CA VAL A 91 1.51 13.73 19.38
C VAL A 91 1.24 12.29 19.83
N PHE A 92 0.10 11.74 19.42
CA PHE A 92 -0.22 10.33 19.63
C PHE A 92 -0.36 9.60 18.30
N LEU A 93 0.54 8.65 18.06
CA LEU A 93 0.54 7.80 16.88
C LEU A 93 -0.14 6.47 17.20
N ILE A 94 -1.24 6.18 16.51
CA ILE A 94 -1.98 4.92 16.63
C ILE A 94 -2.09 4.22 15.28
N ALA A 95 -1.91 2.91 15.26
CA ALA A 95 -2.09 2.09 14.07
C ALA A 95 -2.32 0.61 14.41
N GLY A 96 -2.88 -0.15 13.48
CA GLY A 96 -2.99 -1.60 13.61
C GLY A 96 -1.67 -2.31 13.30
N GLU A 97 -1.38 -3.39 14.02
CA GLU A 97 -0.18 -4.20 13.79
C GLU A 97 -0.30 -5.07 12.52
N GLU A 98 -1.52 -5.37 12.07
CA GLU A 98 -1.81 -6.13 10.86
C GLU A 98 -2.11 -5.25 9.64
N ASP A 99 -1.87 -3.93 9.73
CA ASP A 99 -2.05 -3.02 8.60
C ASP A 99 -0.92 -3.16 7.55
N PRO A 100 -1.21 -3.67 6.33
CA PRO A 100 -0.20 -3.77 5.28
C PRO A 100 0.24 -2.39 4.77
N VAL A 101 -0.60 -1.35 4.86
CA VAL A 101 -0.25 0.01 4.44
C VAL A 101 0.84 0.59 5.35
N GLY A 102 0.70 0.37 6.66
CA GLY A 102 1.71 0.70 7.68
C GLY A 102 2.93 -0.22 7.71
N ASN A 103 3.09 -1.13 6.75
CA ASN A 103 4.09 -2.20 6.75
C ASN A 103 4.09 -2.99 8.07
N TYR A 104 2.89 -3.39 8.52
CA TYR A 104 2.66 -4.14 9.75
C TYR A 104 3.24 -3.40 10.98
N GLY A 105 2.86 -2.13 11.12
CA GLY A 105 3.32 -1.23 12.18
C GLY A 105 4.76 -0.71 12.05
N LYS A 106 5.59 -1.24 11.15
CA LYS A 106 7.00 -0.82 11.02
C LYS A 106 7.14 0.63 10.53
N ALA A 107 6.30 1.05 9.58
CA ALA A 107 6.34 2.41 9.06
C ALA A 107 5.97 3.44 10.14
N VAL A 108 4.98 3.11 10.98
CA VAL A 108 4.50 3.98 12.07
C VAL A 108 5.57 4.12 13.16
N LYS A 109 6.25 3.01 13.52
CA LYS A 109 7.44 3.06 14.39
C LYS A 109 8.56 3.93 13.81
N HIS A 110 8.76 3.87 12.49
CA HIS A 110 9.75 4.71 11.84
C HIS A 110 9.41 6.21 11.93
N VAL A 111 8.14 6.58 11.71
CA VAL A 111 7.67 7.96 11.88
C VAL A 111 7.85 8.45 13.32
N TYR A 112 7.51 7.61 14.31
CA TYR A 112 7.75 7.91 15.72
C TYR A 112 9.22 8.28 15.98
N GLU A 113 10.16 7.49 15.48
CA GLU A 113 11.59 7.76 15.63
C GLU A 113 12.04 9.04 14.91
N ILE A 114 11.49 9.33 13.72
CA ILE A 114 11.78 10.58 12.99
C ILE A 114 11.34 11.79 13.82
N TYR A 115 10.12 11.75 14.36
CA TYR A 115 9.54 12.86 15.12
C TYR A 115 10.25 13.07 16.45
N LYS A 116 10.61 11.99 17.13
CA LYS A 116 11.44 12.02 18.33
C LYS A 116 12.81 12.65 18.05
N LYS A 117 13.48 12.26 16.96
CA LYS A 117 14.75 12.86 16.52
C LYS A 117 14.61 14.33 16.11
N ALA A 118 13.45 14.73 15.59
CA ALA A 118 13.15 16.12 15.27
C ALA A 118 12.88 17.00 16.51
N GLY A 119 12.94 16.42 17.71
CA GLY A 119 12.88 17.14 18.99
C GLY A 119 11.46 17.36 19.51
N ILE A 120 10.46 16.63 19.02
CA ILE A 120 9.12 16.61 19.65
C ILE A 120 9.26 15.98 21.03
N LYS A 121 8.87 16.72 22.07
CA LYS A 121 9.08 16.31 23.47
C LYS A 121 8.06 15.29 23.93
N ASP A 122 6.81 15.49 23.52
CA ASP A 122 5.68 14.69 23.93
C ASP A 122 5.14 13.91 22.74
N ILE A 123 5.63 12.67 22.61
CA ILE A 123 5.22 11.76 21.55
C ILE A 123 4.99 10.38 22.13
N SER A 124 3.81 9.83 21.84
CA SER A 124 3.38 8.50 22.25
C SER A 124 3.00 7.67 21.03
N ILE A 125 3.19 6.34 21.12
CA ILE A 125 2.79 5.40 20.08
C ILE A 125 2.08 4.20 20.70
N LYS A 126 0.97 3.76 20.09
CA LYS A 126 0.29 2.51 20.41
C LYS A 126 -0.02 1.74 19.15
N LEU A 127 0.34 0.46 19.14
CA LEU A 127 -0.03 -0.47 18.06
C LEU A 127 -1.06 -1.47 18.59
N TYR A 128 -2.20 -1.57 17.92
CA TYR A 128 -3.29 -2.46 18.31
C TYR A 128 -3.09 -3.82 17.66
N LYS A 129 -3.15 -4.86 18.48
CA LYS A 129 -2.82 -6.23 18.07
C LYS A 129 -4.02 -6.83 17.33
N ASN A 130 -3.76 -7.43 16.17
CA ASN A 130 -4.75 -7.99 15.25
C ASN A 130 -5.57 -6.96 14.44
N ASP A 131 -5.38 -5.66 14.70
CA ASP A 131 -6.08 -4.60 13.97
C ASP A 131 -5.41 -4.30 12.63
N ARG A 132 -6.22 -3.91 11.64
CA ARG A 132 -5.74 -3.47 10.33
C ARG A 132 -5.75 -1.95 10.22
N HIS A 133 -6.26 -1.40 9.12
CA HIS A 133 -6.09 0.00 8.76
C HIS A 133 -7.06 0.94 9.48
N GLU A 134 -8.32 0.51 9.69
CA GLU A 134 -9.39 1.38 10.18
C GLU A 134 -9.75 1.08 11.65
N LEU A 135 -8.84 1.42 12.58
CA LEU A 135 -8.99 1.15 14.02
C LEU A 135 -10.39 1.45 14.58
N ILE A 136 -10.97 2.58 14.20
CA ILE A 136 -12.28 3.03 14.69
C ILE A 136 -13.48 2.21 14.15
N ASN A 137 -13.24 1.33 13.18
CA ASN A 137 -14.21 0.45 12.55
C ASN A 137 -13.94 -1.03 12.87
N GLU A 138 -12.88 -1.34 13.61
CA GLU A 138 -12.60 -2.71 14.07
C GLU A 138 -13.54 -3.11 15.23
N THR A 139 -13.51 -4.38 15.60
CA THR A 139 -14.44 -4.95 16.58
C THR A 139 -14.26 -4.43 18.01
N ASP A 140 -13.05 -4.01 18.33
CA ASP A 140 -12.57 -3.50 19.62
C ASP A 140 -12.43 -1.97 19.63
N LYS A 141 -13.08 -1.27 18.70
CA LYS A 141 -13.09 0.20 18.59
C LYS A 141 -13.36 0.96 19.91
N GLU A 142 -14.07 0.35 20.86
CA GLU A 142 -14.32 0.96 22.17
C GLU A 142 -13.01 1.13 22.96
N ASP A 143 -12.09 0.16 22.88
CA ASP A 143 -10.76 0.25 23.49
C ASP A 143 -9.97 1.40 22.85
N VAL A 144 -10.03 1.52 21.51
CA VAL A 144 -9.40 2.61 20.74
C VAL A 144 -9.96 3.97 21.19
N TYR A 145 -11.28 4.09 21.36
CA TYR A 145 -11.90 5.33 21.83
C TYR A 145 -11.49 5.68 23.25
N ASP A 146 -11.42 4.70 24.15
CA ASP A 146 -11.02 4.90 25.53
C ASP A 146 -9.55 5.35 25.64
N ASP A 147 -8.65 4.77 24.83
CA ASP A 147 -7.26 5.20 24.75
C ASP A 147 -7.12 6.64 24.23
N ILE A 148 -7.83 6.98 23.16
CA ILE A 148 -7.83 8.36 22.60
C ILE A 148 -8.38 9.33 23.65
N ARG A 149 -9.49 8.97 24.31
CA ARG A 149 -10.10 9.79 25.35
C ARG A 149 -9.16 9.98 26.53
N HIS A 150 -8.52 8.91 27.01
CA HIS A 150 -7.56 8.97 28.10
C HIS A 150 -6.36 9.84 27.73
N TRP A 151 -5.83 9.67 26.52
CA TRP A 151 -4.75 10.51 26.01
C TRP A 151 -5.14 11.99 25.97
N LEU A 152 -6.32 12.33 25.44
CA LEU A 152 -6.80 13.72 25.41
C LEU A 152 -6.93 14.32 26.82
N ILE A 153 -7.51 13.60 27.77
CA ILE A 153 -7.68 14.09 29.16
C ILE A 153 -6.34 14.36 29.84
N CYS A 154 -5.29 13.61 29.51
CA CYS A 154 -3.95 13.84 30.08
C CYS A 154 -3.24 15.09 29.52
N HIS A 155 -3.71 15.66 28.41
CA HIS A 155 -3.06 16.79 27.72
C HIS A 155 -3.96 18.03 27.57
N LEU A 156 -5.17 18.01 28.15
CA LEU A 156 -6.10 19.14 28.29
C LEU A 156 -6.01 19.72 29.70
#